data_AF-A0A015ID47-F1
#
_entry.id   AF-A0A015ID47-F1
#
_cell.length_a   1.000
_cell.length_b   1.000
_cell.length_c   1.000
_cell.angle_alpha   90.00
_cell.angle_beta   90.00
_cell.angle_gamma   90.00
#
_symmetry.space_group_name_H-M   'P 1'
#
loop_
_entity.id
_entity.type
_entity.pdbx_description
1 polymer ?
#
loop_
_entity_poly.entity_id
_entity_poly.type
_entity_poly.pdbx_seq_one_letter_code
_entity_poly.pdbx_strand_id
1 'polypeptide(L)'
;MWDLLDEADQKILANFVRACTLLVYRIVNKSALLEAHYQLHQVVHLIKKNYGQEKITSNIHLFFHIVECCQDYGPLYLFWCYSFERMNGVLGKIC
;
A
#
# COMPACT_ATOMS: atom_id res chain seq x y z
N MET A 1 20.83 -0.39 5.06
CA MET A 1 19.71 -1.29 4.68
C MET A 1 19.38 -1.17 3.20
N TRP A 2 19.33 0.04 2.64
CA TRP A 2 19.21 0.25 1.19
C TRP A 2 20.34 -0.45 0.39
N ASP A 3 21.58 -0.27 0.83
CA ASP A 3 22.76 -0.88 0.17
C ASP A 3 22.86 -2.40 0.33
N LEU A 4 21.94 -3.03 1.08
CA LEU A 4 21.87 -4.48 1.26
C LEU A 4 20.86 -5.15 0.31
N LEU A 5 20.03 -4.35 -0.38
CA LEU A 5 19.02 -4.84 -1.31
C LEU A 5 19.60 -4.92 -2.72
N ASP A 6 19.18 -5.91 -3.48
CA ASP A 6 19.46 -5.95 -4.91
C ASP A 6 18.67 -4.85 -5.65
N GLU A 7 19.01 -4.61 -6.92
CA GLU A 7 18.40 -3.54 -7.71
C GLU A 7 16.89 -3.74 -7.90
N ALA A 8 16.43 -4.99 -7.95
CA ALA A 8 15.01 -5.32 -8.10
C ALA A 8 14.22 -4.96 -6.85
N ASP A 9 14.73 -5.33 -5.68
CA ASP A 9 14.13 -5.06 -4.39
C ASP A 9 14.14 -3.57 -4.05
N GLN A 10 15.22 -2.87 -4.39
CA GLN A 10 15.27 -1.42 -4.29
C GLN A 10 14.14 -0.77 -5.10
N LYS A 11 13.93 -1.22 -6.34
CA LYS A 11 12.84 -0.70 -7.18
C LYS A 11 11.47 -1.04 -6.61
N ILE A 12 11.26 -2.28 -6.15
CA ILE A 12 9.99 -2.69 -5.51
C ILE A 12 9.70 -1.78 -4.31
N LEU A 13 10.67 -1.61 -3.41
CA LEU A 13 10.52 -0.80 -2.21
C LEU A 13 10.29 0.67 -2.54
N ALA A 14 11.04 1.25 -3.49
CA ALA A 14 10.88 2.64 -3.90
C ALA A 14 9.49 2.93 -4.48
N ASN A 15 9.00 2.09 -5.39
CA ASN A 15 7.66 2.23 -5.96
C ASN A 15 6.60 2.10 -4.85
N PHE A 16 6.74 1.10 -3.97
CA PHE A 16 5.80 0.88 -2.87
C PHE A 16 5.75 2.08 -1.91
N VAL A 17 6.91 2.56 -1.44
CA VAL A 17 6.99 3.71 -0.53
C VAL A 17 6.41 4.97 -1.19
N ARG A 18 6.69 5.19 -2.49
CA ARG A 18 6.12 6.32 -3.23
C ARG A 18 4.60 6.24 -3.29
N ALA A 19 4.04 5.07 -3.61
CA ALA A 19 2.60 4.86 -3.61
C ALA A 19 1.98 5.12 -2.23
N CYS A 20 2.53 4.52 -1.17
CA CYS A 20 2.04 4.70 0.19
C CYS A 20 2.05 6.17 0.60
N THR A 21 3.13 6.90 0.29
CA THR A 21 3.25 8.33 0.58
C THR A 21 2.12 9.12 -0.08
N LEU A 22 1.78 8.83 -1.34
CA LEU A 22 0.70 9.49 -2.06
C LEU A 22 -0.69 9.15 -1.47
N LEU A 23 -0.91 7.90 -1.08
CA LEU A 23 -2.21 7.42 -0.59
C LEU A 23 -2.55 7.89 0.84
N VAL A 24 -1.55 8.28 1.63
CA VAL A 24 -1.76 8.84 2.98
C VAL A 24 -1.93 10.35 3.00
N TYR A 25 -1.80 11.05 1.86
CA TYR A 25 -2.01 12.49 1.81
C TYR A 25 -3.42 12.87 2.27
N ARG A 26 -3.52 13.97 3.01
CA ARG A 26 -4.79 14.47 3.54
C ARG A 26 -5.79 14.86 2.45
N ILE A 27 -5.28 15.30 1.30
CA ILE A 27 -6.10 15.72 0.16
C ILE A 27 -5.92 14.69 -0.94
N VAL A 28 -7.03 14.09 -1.35
CA VAL A 28 -7.06 13.16 -2.48
C VAL A 28 -6.98 13.95 -3.77
N ASN A 29 -5.83 13.91 -4.42
CA ASN A 29 -5.65 14.49 -5.75
C ASN A 29 -5.70 13.37 -6.80
N LYS A 30 -6.52 13.54 -7.84
CA LYS A 30 -6.66 12.57 -8.93
C LYS A 30 -5.32 12.24 -9.60
N SER A 31 -4.43 13.22 -9.80
CA SER A 31 -3.11 12.95 -10.37
C SER A 31 -2.23 12.12 -9.44
N ALA A 32 -2.26 12.41 -8.14
CA ALA A 32 -1.56 11.63 -7.12
C ALA A 32 -2.08 10.19 -7.04
N LEU A 33 -3.39 9.99 -7.18
CA LEU A 33 -4.00 8.65 -7.22
C LEU A 33 -3.60 7.87 -8.46
N LEU A 34 -3.56 8.51 -9.64
CA LEU A 34 -3.09 7.87 -10.87
C LEU A 34 -1.61 7.47 -10.76
N GLU A 35 -0.79 8.33 -10.16
CA GLU A 35 0.61 8.01 -9.89
C GLU A 35 0.71 6.84 -8.91
N ALA A 36 -0.01 6.87 -7.79
CA ALA A 36 -0.02 5.77 -6.82
C ALA A 36 -0.43 4.44 -7.47
N HIS A 37 -1.47 4.45 -8.32
CA HIS A 37 -1.90 3.28 -9.07
C HIS A 37 -0.79 2.73 -9.96
N TYR A 38 -0.13 3.61 -10.72
CA TYR A 38 1.00 3.21 -11.57
C TYR A 38 2.12 2.59 -10.75
N GLN A 39 2.55 3.24 -9.65
CA GLN A 39 3.61 2.74 -8.78
C GLN A 39 3.27 1.35 -8.21
N LEU A 40 2.03 1.15 -7.73
CA LEU A 40 1.57 -0.15 -7.24
C LEU A 40 1.55 -1.22 -8.33
N HIS A 41 1.13 -0.88 -9.55
CA HIS A 41 1.18 -1.81 -10.68
C HIS A 41 2.63 -2.23 -10.98
N GLN A 42 3.58 -1.30 -10.90
CA GLN A 42 5.01 -1.62 -11.06
C GLN A 42 5.52 -2.56 -9.97
N VAL A 43 5.09 -2.37 -8.71
CA VAL A 43 5.41 -3.30 -7.61
C VAL A 43 4.93 -4.71 -7.95
N VAL A 44 3.67 -4.89 -8.34
CA VAL A 44 3.11 -6.21 -8.68
C VAL A 44 3.86 -6.83 -9.86
N HIS A 45 4.16 -6.05 -10.89
CA HIS A 45 4.90 -6.51 -12.06
C HIS A 45 6.31 -6.99 -11.69
N LEU A 46 7.05 -6.20 -10.89
CA LEU A 46 8.40 -6.54 -10.44
C LEU A 46 8.40 -7.79 -9.55
N ILE A 47 7.46 -7.91 -8.62
CA ILE A 47 7.35 -9.10 -7.77
C ILE A 47 7.07 -10.34 -8.62
N LYS A 48 6.08 -10.26 -9.53
CA LYS A 48 5.73 -11.38 -10.41
C LYS A 48 6.92 -11.80 -11.29
N LYS A 49 7.69 -10.84 -11.80
CA LYS A 49 8.85 -11.09 -12.66
C LYS A 49 10.02 -11.73 -11.91
N ASN A 50 10.35 -11.23 -10.71
CA ASN A 50 11.57 -11.63 -10.01
C ASN A 50 11.34 -12.81 -9.06
N TYR A 51 10.12 -12.97 -8.53
CA TYR A 51 9.82 -13.93 -7.48
C TYR A 51 8.73 -14.94 -7.83
N GLY A 52 8.14 -14.84 -9.02
CA GLY A 52 7.09 -15.75 -9.47
C GLY A 52 5.68 -15.29 -9.11
N GLN A 53 4.70 -15.85 -9.81
CA GLN A 53 3.28 -15.49 -9.64
C GLN A 53 2.71 -15.99 -8.31
N GLU A 54 3.25 -17.08 -7.77
CA GLU A 54 2.88 -17.66 -6.48
C GLU A 54 3.13 -16.71 -5.29
N LYS A 55 3.95 -15.67 -5.47
CA LYS A 55 4.18 -14.64 -4.46
C LYS A 55 3.16 -13.53 -4.47
N ILE A 56 2.26 -13.48 -5.45
CA ILE A 56 1.15 -12.52 -5.48
C ILE A 56 0.06 -13.00 -4.52
N THR A 57 0.15 -12.52 -3.29
CA THR A 57 -0.85 -12.78 -2.24
C THR A 57 -2.08 -11.90 -2.41
N SER A 58 -3.18 -12.23 -1.71
CA SER A 58 -4.40 -11.40 -1.69
C SER A 58 -4.14 -9.95 -1.27
N ASN A 59 -3.19 -9.72 -0.35
CA ASN A 59 -2.82 -8.36 0.07
C ASN A 59 -2.14 -7.56 -1.06
N ILE A 60 -1.34 -8.23 -1.91
CA ILE A 60 -0.74 -7.60 -3.09
C ILE A 60 -1.80 -7.38 -4.16
N HIS A 61 -2.75 -8.31 -4.33
CA HIS A 61 -3.87 -8.13 -5.24
C HIS A 61 -4.74 -6.91 -4.85
N LEU A 62 -4.91 -6.65 -3.56
CA LEU A 62 -5.63 -5.48 -3.06
C LEU A 62 -5.05 -4.14 -3.56
N PHE A 63 -3.78 -4.10 -3.95
CA PHE A 63 -3.15 -2.90 -4.50
C PHE A 63 -3.87 -2.36 -5.75
N PHE A 64 -4.56 -3.21 -6.51
CA PHE A 64 -5.33 -2.77 -7.67
C PHE A 64 -6.61 -2.02 -7.30
N HIS A 65 -7.20 -2.34 -6.14
CA HIS A 65 -8.46 -1.77 -5.68
C HIS A 65 -8.27 -0.63 -4.68
N ILE A 66 -7.10 -0.53 -4.04
CA ILE A 66 -6.87 0.45 -2.97
C ILE A 66 -7.02 1.89 -3.43
N VAL A 67 -6.71 2.16 -4.70
CA VAL A 67 -6.87 3.49 -5.31
C VAL A 67 -8.33 3.82 -5.55
N GLU A 68 -9.14 2.85 -5.97
CA GLU A 68 -10.60 2.98 -6.12
C GLU A 68 -11.23 3.27 -4.75
N CYS A 69 -10.84 2.53 -3.72
CA CYS A 69 -11.27 2.81 -2.35
C CYS A 69 -10.90 4.23 -1.89
N CYS A 70 -9.73 4.74 -2.28
CA CYS A 70 -9.35 6.13 -1.94
C CYS A 70 -10.18 7.18 -2.68
N GLN A 71 -10.71 6.86 -3.86
CA GLN A 71 -11.62 7.73 -4.59
C GLN A 71 -13.00 7.79 -3.92
N ASP A 72 -13.50 6.64 -3.47
CA ASP A 72 -14.84 6.52 -2.90
C ASP A 72 -14.91 6.96 -1.43
N TYR A 73 -13.91 6.61 -0.62
CA TYR A 73 -13.93 6.78 0.83
C TYR A 73 -12.99 7.89 1.34
N GLY A 74 -12.15 8.46 0.46
CA GLY A 74 -11.13 9.43 0.84
C GLY A 74 -9.79 8.79 1.21
N PRO A 75 -8.87 9.52 1.86
CA PRO A 75 -7.52 9.02 2.16
C PRO A 75 -7.50 7.71 2.98
N LEU A 76 -6.44 6.90 2.83
CA LEU A 76 -6.33 5.57 3.46
C LEU A 76 -6.64 5.54 4.96
N TYR A 77 -6.18 6.56 5.69
CA TYR A 77 -6.33 6.60 7.15
C TYR A 77 -7.78 6.75 7.62
N LEU A 78 -8.73 7.10 6.73
CA LEU A 78 -10.14 7.19 7.08
C LEU A 78 -10.80 5.83 7.23
N PHE A 79 -10.31 4.80 6.55
CA PHE A 79 -10.93 3.48 6.50
C PHE A 79 -10.02 2.32 6.91
N TRP A 80 -8.77 2.60 7.33
CA TRP A 80 -7.90 1.56 7.90
C TRP A 80 -8.35 1.12 9.30
N CYS A 81 -7.99 -0.11 9.68
CA CYS A 81 -8.44 -0.70 10.95
C CYS A 81 -7.67 -0.22 12.20
N TYR A 82 -6.74 0.74 12.06
CA TYR A 82 -5.86 1.15 13.16
C TYR A 82 -6.63 1.66 14.40
N SER A 83 -7.70 2.42 14.21
CA SER A 83 -8.53 2.93 15.32
C SER A 83 -9.26 1.81 16.06
N PHE A 84 -9.76 0.81 15.33
CA PHE A 84 -10.42 -0.37 15.90
C PHE A 84 -9.42 -1.22 16.70
N GLU A 85 -8.24 -1.52 16.15
CA GLU A 85 -7.22 -2.29 16.87
C GLU A 85 -6.71 -1.58 18.13
N ARG A 86 -6.57 -0.25 18.07
CA ARG A 86 -6.25 0.55 19.27
C ARG A 86 -7.33 0.42 20.34
N MET A 87 -8.60 0.40 19.94
CA MET A 87 -9.73 0.23 20.86
C MET A 87 -9.78 -1.18 21.46
N ASN A 88 -9.51 -2.22 20.68
CA ASN A 88 -9.37 -3.59 21.16
C ASN A 88 -8.32 -3.69 22.27
N GLY A 89 -7.19 -3.00 22.11
CA GLY A 89 -6.14 -2.93 23.14
C GLY A 89 -6.54 -2.18 24.41
N VAL A 90 -7.51 -1.28 24.36
CA VAL A 90 -8.09 -0.62 25.55
C VAL A 90 -9.11 -1.55 26.21
N LEU A 91 -10.02 -2.13 25.42
CA LEU A 91 -11.05 -3.05 25.91
C LEU A 91 -10.44 -4.28 26.57
N GLY A 92 -9.39 -4.87 25.99
CA GLY A 92 -8.68 -6.01 26.58
C GLY A 92 -7.91 -5.70 27.87
N LYS A 93 -7.82 -4.43 28.29
CA LYS A 93 -7.30 -4.05 29.62
C LYS A 93 -8.40 -3.82 30.65
N ILE A 94 -9.64 -3.64 30.20
CA ILE A 94 -10.81 -3.35 31.03
C ILE A 94 -11.63 -4.61 31.26
N CYS A 95 -11.69 -5.50 30.27
CA CYS A 95 -12.25 -6.86 30.36
C CYS A 95 -11.22 -7.83 30.94
#